data_AF-A0A0K0D740-F1
#
_entry.id   AF-A0A0K0D740-F1
#
_cell.length_a   1.000
_cell.length_b   1.000
_cell.length_c   1.000
_cell.angle_alpha   90.00
_cell.angle_beta   90.00
_cell.angle_gamma   90.00
#
_symmetry.space_group_name_H-M   'P 1'
#
loop_
_entity.id
_entity.type
_entity.pdbx_description
1 polymer ?
#
loop_
_entity_poly.entity_id
_entity_poly.type
_entity_poly.pdbx_seq_one_letter_code
_entity_poly.pdbx_strand_id
1 'polypeptide(L)' 'MPADSGKACGDIVLITPDISQAERMLADFDKACGKIGLRLNLKKTMFMKNGLVSFAPFTLNGTTLSL' A
#
# COMPACT_ATOMS: atom_id res chain seq x y z
N MET A 1 -11.14 -11.17 29.90
CA MET A 1 -10.52 -11.72 28.68
C MET A 1 -10.77 -10.73 27.55
N PRO A 2 -9.82 -9.89 27.12
CA PRO A 2 -10.04 -9.12 25.90
C PRO A 2 -9.84 -10.06 24.71
N ALA A 3 -10.84 -10.15 23.84
CA ALA A 3 -10.71 -10.77 22.54
C ALA A 3 -9.65 -9.97 21.77
N ASP A 4 -8.54 -10.61 21.43
CA ASP A 4 -7.60 -10.11 20.43
C ASP A 4 -8.42 -9.94 19.14
N SER A 5 -8.76 -8.70 18.81
CA SER A 5 -9.39 -8.36 17.54
C SER A 5 -8.31 -8.52 16.48
N GLY A 6 -8.06 -9.78 16.11
CA GLY A 6 -6.98 -10.20 15.22
C GLY A 6 -6.88 -9.27 14.02
N LYS A 7 -5.87 -8.42 14.02
CA LYS A 7 -5.54 -7.53 12.91
C LYS A 7 -5.15 -8.44 11.74
N ALA A 8 -6.04 -8.60 10.77
CA ALA A 8 -5.70 -9.29 9.52
C ALA A 8 -4.59 -8.50 8.81
N CYS A 9 -3.39 -9.07 8.77
CA CYS A 9 -2.26 -8.55 8.00
C CYS A 9 -2.25 -9.29 6.67
N GLY A 10 -2.73 -8.64 5.61
CA GLY A 10 -2.63 -9.14 4.25
C GLY A 10 -1.53 -8.40 3.52
N ASP A 11 -0.67 -9.13 2.81
CA ASP A 11 0.29 -8.56 1.88
C ASP A 11 -0.40 -8.33 0.53
N ILE A 12 -0.22 -7.14 -0.04
CA ILE A 12 -0.78 -6.76 -1.34
C ILE A 12 0.38 -6.56 -2.31
N VAL A 13 0.36 -7.27 -3.43
CA VAL A 13 1.36 -7.16 -4.50
C VAL A 13 0.71 -6.53 -5.72
N LEU A 14 1.21 -5.36 -6.14
CA LEU A 14 0.84 -4.72 -7.40
C LEU A 14 1.91 -5.01 -8.47
N ILE A 15 1.48 -5.46 -9.65
CA ILE A 15 2.36 -5.69 -10.80
C ILE A 15 1.89 -4.77 -11.92
N THR A 16 2.67 -3.73 -12.22
CA THR A 16 2.42 -2.77 -13.29
C THR A 16 3.76 -2.27 -13.85
N PRO A 17 3.83 -1.99 -15.17
CA PRO A 17 5.06 -1.47 -15.78
C PRO A 17 5.40 -0.03 -15.39
N ASP A 18 4.48 0.71 -14.75
CA ASP A 18 4.60 2.14 -14.45
C ASP A 18 4.26 2.46 -12.99
N ILE A 19 5.14 3.23 -12.34
CA ILE A 19 4.98 3.66 -10.94
C ILE A 19 3.72 4.51 -10.78
N SER A 20 3.49 5.45 -11.70
CA SER A 20 2.34 6.35 -11.65
C SER A 20 1.02 5.60 -11.75
N GLN A 21 0.97 4.50 -12.52
CA GLN A 21 -0.17 3.61 -12.58
C GLN A 21 -0.35 2.82 -11.27
N ALA A 22 0.75 2.35 -10.68
CA ALA A 22 0.72 1.69 -9.37
C ALA A 22 0.15 2.62 -8.28
N GLU A 23 0.58 3.88 -8.26
CA GLU A 23 0.12 4.88 -7.30
C GLU A 23 -1.39 5.15 -7.42
N ARG A 24 -1.90 5.33 -8.64
CA ARG A 24 -3.34 5.51 -8.87
C ARG A 24 -4.14 4.30 -8.39
N MET A 25 -3.67 3.11 -8.71
CA MET A 25 -4.32 1.87 -8.32
C MET A 25 -4.31 1.67 -6.79
N LEU A 26 -3.23 2.07 -6.11
CA LEU A 26 -3.13 2.04 -4.65
C LEU A 26 -4.07 3.07 -4.00
N ALA A 27 -4.18 4.27 -4.57
CA ALA A 27 -5.10 5.31 -4.09
C ALA A 27 -6.57 4.91 -4.24
N ASP A 28 -6.93 4.30 -5.38
CA ASP A 28 -8.28 3.78 -5.62
C ASP A 28 -8.59 2.62 -4.67
N PHE A 29 -7.61 1.75 -4.40
CA PHE A 29 -7.73 0.64 -3.45
C PHE A 29 -7.92 1.13 -2.00
N ASP A 30 -7.12 2.10 -1.55
CA ASP A 30 -7.28 2.71 -0.21
C ASP A 30 -8.65 3.40 -0.07
N LYS A 31 -9.09 4.12 -1.10
CA LYS A 31 -10.43 4.74 -1.14
C LYS A 31 -11.55 3.70 -1.06
N ALA A 32 -11.41 2.57 -1.75
CA ALA A 32 -12.37 1.47 -1.67
C ALA A 32 -12.37 0.81 -0.28
N CYS A 33 -11.19 0.60 0.31
CA CYS A 33 -11.05 0.12 1.69
C CYS A 33 -11.75 1.04 2.68
N GLY A 34 -11.56 2.36 2.55
CA GLY A 34 -12.21 3.35 3.41
C GLY A 34 -13.73 3.27 3.40
N LYS A 35 -14.35 2.90 2.26
CA LYS A 35 -15.81 2.71 2.16
C LYS A 35 -16.33 1.50 2.93
N ILE A 36 -15.50 0.46 3.10
CA ILE A 36 -15.87 -0.76 3.83
C ILE A 36 -15.30 -0.78 5.26
N GLY A 37 -14.82 0.36 5.75
CA GLY A 37 -14.26 0.49 7.10
C GLY A 37 -12.87 -0.15 7.27
N LEU A 38 -12.20 -0.49 6.16
CA LEU A 38 -10.83 -0.96 6.17
C LEU A 38 -9.88 0.22 5.94
N ARG A 39 -8.68 0.14 6.51
CA ARG A 39 -7.63 1.13 6.30
C ARG A 39 -6.35 0.44 5.88
N LEU A 40 -5.77 0.89 4.78
CA LEU A 40 -4.47 0.41 4.34
C LEU A 40 -3.40 0.87 5.35
N ASN A 41 -2.56 -0.06 5.81
CA ASN A 41 -1.42 0.27 6.67
C ASN A 41 -0.14 -0.27 6.03
N LEU A 42 0.45 0.55 5.18
CA LEU A 42 1.70 0.21 4.51
C LEU A 42 2.87 0.55 5.43
N LYS A 43 3.43 -0.47 6.10
CA LYS A 43 4.67 -0.31 6.89
C LYS A 43 5.92 -0.37 6.02
N LYS A 44 5.85 -1.08 4.88
CA LYS A 44 6.94 -1.23 3.93
C LYS A 44 6.36 -1.55 2.55
N THR A 45 6.62 -0.69 1.59
CA THR A 45 6.27 -0.93 0.18
C THR A 45 7.57 -1.13 -0.59
N MET A 46 7.65 -2.15 -1.45
CA MET A 46 8.81 -2.37 -2.33
C MET A 46 8.34 -2.28 -3.77
N PHE A 47 8.97 -1.42 -4.57
CA PHE A 47 8.72 -1.38 -6.01
C PHE A 47 9.83 -2.14 -6.73
N MET A 48 9.45 -3.17 -7.49
CA MET A 48 10.38 -3.96 -8.32
C MET A 48 10.15 -3.64 -9.79
N LYS A 49 11.18 -3.13 -10.48
CA LYS A 49 11.19 -2.97 -11.94
C LYS A 49 12.39 -3.71 -12.50
N ASN A 50 12.13 -4.73 -13.32
CA ASN A 50 13.19 -5.52 -14.00
C ASN A 50 14.27 -6.06 -13.03
N GLY A 51 13.88 -6.45 -11.81
CA GLY A 51 14.81 -6.94 -10.77
C GLY A 51 15.46 -5.85 -9.91
N LEU A 52 15.28 -4.56 -10.23
CA LEU A 52 15.71 -3.45 -9.38
C LEU A 52 14.63 -3.14 -8.34
N VAL A 53 15.03 -3.07 -7.07
CA VAL A 53 14.17 -2.69 -5.94
C VAL A 53 14.41 -1.22 -5.59
N SER A 54 13.35 -0.41 -5.55
CA SER A 54 13.41 0.98 -5.07
C SER A 54 12.91 1.10 -3.64
N PHE A 55 13.69 1.80 -2.80
CA PHE A 55 13.38 2.17 -1.41
C PHE A 55 13.15 3.70 -1.25
N ALA A 56 12.67 4.40 -2.29
CA ALA A 56 12.56 5.86 -2.28
C ALA A 56 11.19 6.37 -1.77
N PRO A 57 11.13 7.23 -0.72
CA PRO A 57 9.88 7.72 -0.14
C PRO A 57 8.96 8.33 -1.19
N PHE A 58 7.67 8.00 -1.15
CA PHE A 58 6.69 8.55 -2.08
C PHE A 58 5.42 8.99 -1.35
N THR A 59 4.65 9.87 -1.96
CA THR A 59 3.52 10.51 -1.29
C THR A 59 2.22 9.98 -1.87
N LEU A 60 1.48 9.17 -1.10
CA LEU A 60 0.15 8.69 -1.47
C LEU A 60 -0.91 9.58 -0.83
N ASN A 61 -1.71 10.30 -1.62
CA ASN A 61 -2.79 11.16 -1.12
C ASN A 61 -2.35 12.11 0.03
N GLY A 62 -1.13 12.66 -0.06
CA GLY A 62 -0.56 13.53 1.00
C GLY A 62 0.03 12.79 2.21
N THR A 63 -0.05 11.46 2.25
CA THR A 63 0.67 10.63 3.23
C THR A 63 2.03 10.28 2.68
N THR A 64 3.09 10.82 3.29
CA THR A 64 4.47 10.41 2.98
C THR A 64 4.69 8.98 3.45
N LEU A 65 4.89 8.08 2.50
CA LEU A 65 5.29 6.71 2.72
C LEU A 65 6.83 6.68 2.69
N SER A 66 7.44 6.57 3.87
CA SER A 66 8.88 6.32 4.03
C SER A 66 9.17 4.83 3.88
N LEU A 67 10.29 4.44 3.25
CA LEU A 67 10.67 3.04 3.01
C LEU A 67 11.69 2.51 4.00
#